data_AF-A0A7S4GHC2-F1
#
_entry.id   AF-A0A7S4GHC2-F1
#
_cell.length_a   1.000
_cell.length_b   1.000
_cell.length_c   1.000
_cell.angle_alpha   90.00
_cell.angle_beta   90.00
_cell.angle_gamma   90.00
#
_symmetry.space_group_name_H-M   'P 1'
#
loop_
_entity.id
_entity.type
_entity.pdbx_description
1 polymer ?
#
loop_
_entity_poly.entity_id
_entity_poly.type
_entity_poly.pdbx_seq_one_letter_code
_entity_poly.pdbx_strand_id
1 'polypeptide(L)'
;MHKKLFLIALCLLIAFASKEQDKGPKNVCTALDKETALKYKAMGPEPGMFRQILSGYSSHCYSILKLSMNEHCVVKKAMGLPFNLTRPCAECYAVSSTCGSQHCKLACLGRTMSPSCISCVDEHCTPATEVCSGILS
;
A
#
# COMPACT_ATOMS: atom_id res chain seq x y z
N MET A 1 20.50 -17.59 34.32
CA MET A 1 20.63 -16.87 33.03
C MET A 1 19.43 -17.03 32.08
N HIS A 2 18.40 -17.85 32.40
CA HIS A 2 17.25 -18.08 31.51
C HIS A 2 16.18 -16.96 31.45
N LYS A 3 16.03 -16.14 32.51
CA LYS A 3 15.00 -15.07 32.53
C LYS A 3 15.24 -13.95 31.51
N LYS A 4 16.50 -13.60 31.22
CA LYS A 4 16.84 -12.56 30.22
C LYS A 4 16.54 -13.02 28.79
N LEU A 5 16.74 -14.31 28.49
CA LEU A 5 16.46 -14.87 27.17
C LEU A 5 14.95 -14.93 26.89
N PHE A 6 14.13 -15.19 27.91
CA PHE A 6 12.68 -15.22 27.82
C PHE A 6 12.08 -13.82 27.58
N LEU A 7 12.62 -12.78 28.22
CA LEU A 7 12.22 -11.39 28.01
C LEU A 7 12.57 -10.91 26.59
N ILE A 8 13.73 -11.29 26.06
CA ILE A 8 14.12 -10.95 24.68
C ILE A 8 13.21 -11.66 23.66
N ALA A 9 12.89 -12.94 23.88
CA ALA A 9 11.96 -13.67 23.03
C ALA A 9 10.54 -13.10 23.08
N LEU A 10 10.07 -12.67 24.27
CA LEU A 10 8.78 -12.00 24.42
C LEU A 10 8.78 -10.62 23.73
N CYS A 11 9.85 -9.83 23.85
CA CYS A 11 9.99 -8.57 23.12
C CYS A 11 10.04 -8.76 21.60
N LEU A 12 10.69 -9.82 21.09
CA LEU A 12 10.66 -10.16 19.67
C LEU A 12 9.26 -10.58 19.24
N LEU A 13 8.55 -11.41 20.02
CA LEU A 13 7.15 -11.77 19.75
C LEU A 13 6.20 -10.56 19.79
N ILE A 14 6.42 -9.60 20.69
CA ILE A 14 5.64 -8.35 20.76
C ILE A 14 6.00 -7.42 19.59
N ALA A 15 7.26 -7.40 19.14
CA ALA A 15 7.68 -6.68 17.93
C ALA A 15 7.07 -7.31 16.66
N PHE A 16 6.96 -8.64 16.59
CA PHE A 16 6.19 -9.32 15.54
C PHE A 16 4.68 -9.04 15.65
N ALA A 17 4.15 -8.90 16.87
CA ALA A 17 2.78 -8.50 17.13
C ALA A 17 2.51 -7.01 16.87
N SER A 18 3.53 -6.20 16.59
CA SER A 18 3.38 -4.78 16.21
C SER A 18 2.91 -4.62 14.76
N LYS A 19 2.55 -5.71 14.05
CA LYS A 19 1.76 -5.62 12.83
C LYS A 19 0.28 -5.32 13.18
N GLU A 20 0.05 -4.17 13.79
CA GLU A 20 -1.25 -3.50 13.80
C GLU A 20 -1.56 -3.00 12.37
N GLN A 21 -1.83 -3.95 11.47
CA GLN A 21 -2.55 -3.72 10.22
C GLN A 21 -3.96 -4.37 10.26
N ASP A 22 -4.33 -5.05 11.35
CA ASP A 22 -5.60 -5.81 11.43
C ASP A 22 -6.79 -5.04 12.06
N LYS A 23 -6.59 -3.80 12.54
CA LYS A 23 -7.67 -2.97 13.14
C LYS A 23 -8.28 -1.93 12.20
N GLY A 24 -7.92 -1.95 10.92
CA GLY A 24 -8.58 -1.13 9.90
C GLY A 24 -9.93 -1.71 9.50
N PRO A 25 -10.92 -0.88 9.10
CA PRO A 25 -12.14 -1.38 8.51
C PRO A 25 -11.80 -2.19 7.24
N LYS A 26 -12.44 -3.36 7.11
CA LYS A 26 -12.19 -4.32 6.03
C LYS A 26 -13.20 -4.13 4.91
N ASN A 27 -12.79 -4.38 3.67
CA ASN A 27 -13.64 -4.28 2.47
C ASN A 27 -14.36 -2.93 2.32
N VAL A 28 -13.66 -1.82 2.54
CA VAL A 28 -14.29 -0.48 2.56
C VAL A 28 -14.55 0.13 1.19
N CYS A 29 -13.94 -0.40 0.12
CA CYS A 29 -14.20 0.08 -1.22
C CYS A 29 -15.59 -0.37 -1.70
N THR A 30 -16.33 0.58 -2.26
CA THR A 30 -17.66 0.36 -2.84
C THR A 30 -17.58 -0.41 -4.17
N ALA A 31 -18.72 -0.86 -4.70
CA ALA A 31 -18.77 -1.49 -6.02
C ALA A 31 -18.22 -0.57 -7.13
N LEU A 32 -18.51 0.74 -7.05
CA LEU A 32 -18.02 1.73 -8.01
C LEU A 32 -16.49 1.93 -7.92
N ASP A 33 -15.94 1.92 -6.71
CA ASP A 33 -14.49 1.96 -6.50
C ASP A 33 -13.81 0.75 -7.14
N LYS A 34 -14.41 -0.44 -6.95
CA LYS A 34 -13.92 -1.71 -7.52
C LYS A 34 -14.01 -1.71 -9.04
N GLU A 35 -15.13 -1.27 -9.61
CA GLU A 35 -15.29 -1.13 -11.06
C GLU A 35 -14.24 -0.19 -11.63
N THR A 36 -13.96 0.92 -10.95
CA THR A 36 -12.95 1.87 -11.38
C THR A 36 -11.55 1.26 -11.37
N ALA A 37 -11.17 0.58 -10.28
CA ALA A 37 -9.88 -0.13 -10.20
C ALA A 37 -9.74 -1.20 -11.30
N LEU A 38 -10.81 -1.96 -11.58
CA LEU A 38 -10.85 -2.97 -12.64
C LEU A 38 -10.76 -2.36 -14.05
N LYS A 39 -11.44 -1.23 -14.29
CA LYS A 39 -11.37 -0.51 -15.57
C LYS A 39 -9.95 -0.06 -15.89
N TYR A 40 -9.21 0.45 -14.91
CA TYR A 40 -7.80 0.81 -15.09
C TYR A 40 -6.86 -0.39 -15.12
N LYS A 41 -7.28 -1.57 -14.63
CA LYS A 41 -6.57 -2.83 -14.85
C LYS A 41 -6.77 -3.35 -16.28
N ALA A 42 -7.92 -3.07 -16.90
CA ALA A 42 -8.32 -3.59 -18.22
C ALA A 42 -7.99 -2.69 -19.42
N MET A 43 -7.87 -1.37 -19.23
CA MET A 43 -7.34 -0.48 -20.26
C MET A 43 -5.83 -0.71 -20.37
N GLY A 44 -5.33 -1.26 -21.48
CA GLY A 44 -3.90 -1.39 -21.80
C GLY A 44 -3.47 -2.81 -22.21
N PRO A 45 -2.41 -2.95 -23.03
CA PRO A 45 -1.89 -4.26 -23.46
C PRO A 45 -1.12 -5.01 -22.34
N GLU A 46 -0.91 -4.38 -21.17
CA GLU A 46 -0.12 -4.92 -20.06
C GLU A 46 -0.95 -4.95 -18.76
N PRO A 47 -0.96 -6.05 -18.00
CA PRO A 47 -1.57 -6.10 -16.67
C PRO A 47 -0.87 -5.10 -15.73
N GLY A 48 -1.64 -4.18 -15.13
CA GLY A 48 -1.13 -3.28 -14.08
C GLY A 48 -1.19 -1.78 -14.39
N MET A 49 -1.94 -1.31 -15.39
CA MET A 49 -2.10 0.13 -15.65
C MET A 49 -2.63 0.90 -14.44
N PHE A 50 -3.58 0.33 -13.67
CA PHE A 50 -4.01 0.89 -12.38
C PHE A 50 -2.83 1.09 -11.42
N ARG A 51 -1.96 0.07 -11.28
CA ARG A 51 -0.76 0.12 -10.44
C ARG A 51 0.27 1.12 -10.96
N GLN A 52 0.47 1.22 -12.28
CA GLN A 52 1.38 2.21 -12.89
C GLN A 52 0.91 3.63 -12.65
N ILE A 53 -0.36 3.92 -12.94
CA ILE A 53 -0.94 5.25 -12.74
C ILE A 53 -0.90 5.59 -11.25
N LEU A 54 -1.40 4.71 -10.38
CA LEU A 54 -1.39 4.93 -8.94
C LEU A 54 0.03 5.10 -8.38
N SER A 55 1.00 4.34 -8.87
CA SER A 55 2.41 4.46 -8.49
C SER A 55 3.02 5.79 -8.94
N GLY A 56 2.68 6.26 -10.14
CA GLY A 56 3.07 7.59 -10.62
C GLY A 56 2.46 8.73 -9.80
N TYR A 57 1.24 8.58 -9.29
CA TYR A 57 0.67 9.54 -8.33
C TYR A 57 1.30 9.43 -6.95
N SER A 58 1.58 8.21 -6.49
CA SER A 58 2.16 7.93 -5.18
C SER A 58 3.57 8.50 -5.07
N SER A 59 4.40 8.38 -6.11
CA SER A 59 5.77 8.92 -6.09
C SER A 59 5.81 10.45 -5.90
N HIS A 60 4.81 11.18 -6.41
CA HIS A 60 4.67 12.63 -6.17
C HIS A 60 4.28 13.00 -4.73
N CYS A 61 3.74 12.03 -3.98
CA CYS A 61 3.37 12.21 -2.59
C CYS A 61 4.47 11.77 -1.63
N TYR A 62 5.58 11.21 -2.12
CA TYR A 62 6.71 10.81 -1.28
C TYR A 62 7.51 12.04 -0.83
N SER A 63 7.70 12.19 0.47
CA SER A 63 8.54 13.23 1.05
C SER A 63 9.93 12.66 1.32
N ILE A 64 10.94 13.15 0.60
CA ILE A 64 12.34 12.77 0.84
C ILE A 64 12.78 13.18 2.25
N LEU A 65 12.38 14.37 2.70
CA LEU A 65 12.74 14.87 4.03
C LEU A 65 12.21 13.97 5.16
N LYS A 66 10.97 13.49 5.03
CA LYS A 66 10.35 12.58 6.02
C LYS A 66 10.63 11.10 5.76
N LEU A 67 11.28 10.79 4.64
CA LEU A 67 11.47 9.44 4.11
C LEU A 67 10.18 8.61 4.12
N SER A 68 9.04 9.25 3.85
CA SER A 68 7.70 8.67 4.02
C SER A 68 6.70 9.29 3.07
N MET A 69 5.60 8.58 2.85
CA MET A 69 4.46 9.06 2.07
C MET A 69 3.68 10.13 2.80
N ASN A 70 3.21 11.13 2.06
CA ASN A 70 2.17 12.03 2.52
C ASN A 70 0.80 11.40 2.27
N GLU A 71 0.22 10.78 3.28
CA GLU A 71 -1.06 10.08 3.19
C GLU A 71 -2.19 10.99 2.70
N HIS A 72 -2.26 12.23 3.19
CA HIS A 72 -3.25 13.21 2.72
C HIS A 72 -3.11 13.51 1.21
N CYS A 73 -1.88 13.55 0.71
CA CYS A 73 -1.63 13.69 -0.73
C CYS A 73 -2.13 12.47 -1.50
N VAL A 74 -1.80 11.26 -1.03
CA VAL A 74 -2.23 10.01 -1.68
C VAL A 74 -3.75 9.91 -1.70
N VAL A 75 -4.41 10.13 -0.56
CA VAL A 75 -5.87 10.14 -0.45
C VAL A 75 -6.49 11.17 -1.39
N LYS A 76 -6.01 12.42 -1.38
CA LYS A 76 -6.53 13.48 -2.25
C LYS A 76 -6.37 13.14 -3.74
N LYS A 77 -5.26 12.52 -4.14
CA LYS A 77 -5.04 12.10 -5.54
C LYS A 77 -5.94 10.93 -5.93
N ALA A 78 -6.09 9.94 -5.05
CA ALA A 78 -6.95 8.78 -5.27
C ALA A 78 -8.45 9.14 -5.34
N MET A 79 -8.89 10.13 -4.57
CA MET A 79 -10.26 10.68 -4.65
C MET A 79 -10.49 11.58 -5.87
N GLY A 80 -9.43 12.04 -6.52
CA GLY A 80 -9.53 12.88 -7.70
C GLY A 80 -9.70 12.06 -8.98
N LEU A 81 -9.96 12.78 -10.09
CA LEU A 81 -9.87 12.17 -11.41
C LEU A 81 -8.44 11.65 -11.66
N PRO A 82 -8.30 10.45 -12.25
CA PRO A 82 -9.34 9.76 -12.99
C PRO A 82 -9.99 8.59 -12.18
N PHE A 83 -9.60 8.40 -10.91
CA PHE A 83 -10.04 7.27 -10.08
C PHE A 83 -11.32 7.53 -9.27
N ASN A 84 -11.58 8.78 -8.87
CA ASN A 84 -12.78 9.19 -8.12
C ASN A 84 -13.15 8.24 -6.97
N LEU A 85 -12.14 7.71 -6.27
CA LEU A 85 -12.39 6.76 -5.21
C LEU A 85 -13.09 7.43 -4.03
N THR A 86 -13.95 6.69 -3.35
CA THR A 86 -14.44 7.12 -2.05
C THR A 86 -13.27 7.31 -1.09
N ARG A 87 -13.38 8.28 -0.18
CA ARG A 87 -12.34 8.54 0.83
C ARG A 87 -11.88 7.28 1.58
N PRO A 88 -12.76 6.42 2.13
CA PRO A 88 -12.31 5.22 2.84
C PRO A 88 -11.54 4.25 1.91
N CYS A 89 -11.94 4.14 0.64
CA CYS A 89 -11.19 3.35 -0.32
C CYS A 89 -9.80 3.96 -0.63
N ALA A 90 -9.73 5.29 -0.79
CA ALA A 90 -8.50 6.03 -1.02
C ALA A 90 -7.50 5.90 0.14
N GLU A 91 -7.99 5.80 1.38
CA GLU A 91 -7.17 5.55 2.57
C GLU A 91 -6.48 4.18 2.53
N CYS A 92 -7.12 3.13 1.99
CA CYS A 92 -6.46 1.84 1.78
C CYS A 92 -5.22 1.95 0.88
N TYR A 93 -5.28 2.78 -0.16
CA TYR A 93 -4.15 3.01 -1.04
C TYR A 93 -3.04 3.83 -0.36
N ALA A 94 -3.40 4.79 0.50
CA ALA A 94 -2.42 5.50 1.32
C ALA A 94 -1.65 4.54 2.24
N VAL A 95 -2.33 3.59 2.89
CA VAL A 95 -1.69 2.54 3.69
C VAL A 95 -0.72 1.71 2.84
N SER A 96 -1.15 1.30 1.65
CA SER A 96 -0.29 0.56 0.71
C SER A 96 0.96 1.34 0.32
N SER A 97 0.81 2.63 0.00
CA SER A 97 1.92 3.50 -0.38
C SER A 97 2.88 3.70 0.80
N THR A 98 2.36 3.92 2.01
CA THR A 98 3.18 4.06 3.23
C THR A 98 3.97 2.77 3.48
N CYS A 99 3.32 1.60 3.38
CA CYS A 99 4.00 0.31 3.45
C CYS A 99 5.13 0.18 2.42
N GLY A 100 4.88 0.53 1.16
CA GLY A 100 5.90 0.50 0.10
C GLY A 100 7.10 1.40 0.42
N SER A 101 6.86 2.57 1.00
CA SER A 101 7.94 3.48 1.41
C SER A 101 8.77 2.99 2.59
N GLN A 102 8.18 2.16 3.46
CA GLN A 102 8.85 1.61 4.64
C GLN A 102 9.60 0.30 4.34
N HIS A 103 9.00 -0.59 3.56
CA HIS A 103 9.52 -1.94 3.33
C HIS A 103 10.20 -2.12 1.96
N CYS A 104 9.74 -1.39 0.93
CA CYS A 104 10.14 -1.63 -0.46
C CYS A 104 10.94 -0.51 -1.09
N LYS A 105 11.28 0.54 -0.33
CA LYS A 105 11.99 1.72 -0.84
C LYS A 105 13.26 1.39 -1.63
N LEU A 106 14.06 0.44 -1.16
CA LEU A 106 15.30 0.04 -1.85
C LEU A 106 15.00 -0.72 -3.14
N ALA A 107 14.01 -1.63 -3.12
CA ALA A 107 13.57 -2.36 -4.30
C ALA A 107 12.91 -1.44 -5.36
N CYS A 108 12.32 -0.34 -4.90
CA CYS A 108 11.64 0.66 -5.72
C CYS A 108 12.50 1.88 -6.08
N LEU A 109 13.77 1.92 -5.65
CA LEU A 109 14.63 3.08 -5.84
C LEU A 109 14.86 3.32 -7.34
N GLY A 110 14.51 4.52 -7.81
CA GLY A 110 14.67 4.95 -9.19
C GLY A 110 13.64 4.38 -10.18
N ARG A 111 12.97 3.26 -9.88
CA ARG A 111 11.92 2.66 -10.71
C ARG A 111 10.87 1.95 -9.85
N THR A 112 9.70 2.55 -9.73
CA THR A 112 8.59 1.98 -8.94
C THR A 112 7.87 0.82 -9.63
N MET A 113 8.10 0.62 -10.94
CA MET A 113 7.54 -0.50 -11.72
C MET A 113 8.62 -1.54 -12.07
N SER A 114 9.76 -1.53 -11.38
CA SER A 114 10.74 -2.61 -11.55
C SER A 114 10.14 -3.94 -11.05
N PRO A 115 10.52 -5.09 -11.63
CA PRO A 115 10.09 -6.39 -11.13
C PRO A 115 10.40 -6.58 -9.63
N SER A 116 11.54 -6.08 -9.17
CA SER A 116 11.94 -6.12 -7.76
C SER A 116 11.02 -5.28 -6.86
N CYS A 117 10.63 -4.09 -7.30
CA CYS A 117 9.67 -3.26 -6.56
C CYS A 117 8.31 -3.94 -6.50
N ILE A 118 7.81 -4.43 -7.64
CA ILE A 118 6.51 -5.13 -7.73
C ILE A 118 6.50 -6.34 -6.81
N SER A 119 7.51 -7.20 -6.89
CA SER A 119 7.63 -8.40 -6.04
C SER A 119 7.65 -8.04 -4.55
N CYS A 120 8.38 -6.99 -4.17
CA CYS A 120 8.42 -6.55 -2.78
C CYS A 120 7.06 -6.03 -2.30
N VAL A 121 6.38 -5.22 -3.12
CA VAL A 121 5.05 -4.69 -2.81
C VAL A 121 4.04 -5.83 -2.70
N ASP A 122 4.11 -6.82 -3.58
CA ASP A 122 3.23 -7.98 -3.56
C ASP A 122 3.42 -8.87 -2.34
N GLU A 123 4.67 -9.06 -1.90
CA GLU A 123 4.98 -9.84 -0.73
C GLU A 123 4.60 -9.14 0.58
N HIS A 124 4.86 -7.83 0.69
CA HIS A 124 4.80 -7.13 1.97
C HIS A 124 3.57 -6.24 2.15
N CYS A 125 3.02 -5.69 1.07
CA CYS A 125 2.05 -4.60 1.13
C CYS A 125 0.69 -4.97 0.53
N THR A 126 0.66 -5.72 -0.57
CA THR A 126 -0.57 -6.16 -1.24
C THR A 126 -1.56 -6.85 -0.30
N PRO A 127 -1.17 -7.78 0.59
CA PRO A 127 -2.15 -8.45 1.47
C PRO A 127 -2.95 -7.49 2.35
N ALA A 128 -2.32 -6.45 2.89
CA ALA A 128 -3.00 -5.46 3.72
C ALA A 128 -3.94 -4.58 2.89
N THR A 129 -3.53 -4.24 1.66
CA THR A 129 -4.34 -3.48 0.72
C THR A 129 -5.58 -4.27 0.29
N GLU A 130 -5.44 -5.57 0.04
CA GLU A 130 -6.55 -6.46 -0.33
C GLU A 130 -7.55 -6.58 0.82
N VAL A 131 -7.08 -6.76 2.05
CA VAL A 131 -7.94 -6.83 3.25
C VAL A 131 -8.70 -5.51 3.48
N CYS A 132 -8.04 -4.37 3.30
CA CYS A 132 -8.65 -3.06 3.47
C CYS A 132 -9.67 -2.76 2.35
N SER A 133 -9.25 -2.88 1.10
CA SER A 133 -10.04 -2.46 -0.06
C SER A 133 -11.09 -3.50 -0.48
N GLY A 134 -10.82 -4.79 -0.27
CA GLY A 134 -11.59 -5.87 -0.88
C GLY A 134 -11.43 -5.96 -2.40
N ILE A 135 -10.32 -5.43 -2.94
CA ILE A 135 -9.88 -5.53 -4.33
C ILE A 135 -8.66 -6.44 -4.36
N LEU A 136 -8.72 -7.54 -5.10
CA LEU A 136 -7.56 -8.40 -5.37
C LEU A 136 -6.67 -7.74 -6.44
N SER A 137 -5.37 -7.66 -6.16
CA SER A 137 -4.38 -6.97 -7.02
C SER A 137 -4.17 -7.66 -8.35
#